data_AF-A0A843SQ34-F1
#
_entry.id   AF-A0A843SQ34-F1
#
_cell.length_a   1.000
_cell.length_b   1.000
_cell.length_c   1.000
_cell.angle_alpha   90.00
_cell.angle_beta   90.00
_cell.angle_gamma   90.00
#
_symmetry.space_group_name_H-M   'P 1'
#
loop_
_entity.id
_entity.type
_entity.pdbx_description
1 polymer ?
#
loop_
_entity_poly.entity_id
_entity_poly.type
_entity_poly.pdbx_seq_one_letter_code
_entity_poly.pdbx_strand_id
1 'polypeptide(L)'
;MTYFCSTQLLAPDFAVCLRLLLLSPALEECVFRAGLQEWMMRQRPSARSGPVLMSAAAFGLLHLGSGWQHALAVLAPGLALALLYQRSRSWTWCALAHSAMNAFAISVCGL
;
A
#
# COMPACT_ATOMS: atom_id res chain seq x y z
N MET A 1 21.37 -8.20 0.16
CA MET A 1 20.31 -7.50 -0.59
C MET A 1 19.20 -8.45 -1.06
N THR A 2 19.01 -9.61 -0.41
CA THR A 2 18.15 -10.71 -0.88
C THR A 2 16.91 -10.96 -0.02
N TYR A 3 16.79 -10.31 1.15
CA TYR A 3 15.67 -10.54 2.07
C TYR A 3 14.38 -9.78 1.72
N PHE A 4 14.49 -8.67 0.97
CA PHE A 4 13.34 -7.81 0.62
C PHE A 4 12.90 -7.95 -0.85
N CYS A 5 13.73 -8.56 -1.70
CA CYS A 5 13.42 -8.76 -3.11
C CYS A 5 12.94 -10.19 -3.30
N SER A 6 11.62 -10.37 -3.36
CA SER A 6 11.01 -11.66 -3.68
C SER A 6 11.27 -12.03 -5.15
N THR A 7 11.11 -13.31 -5.50
CA THR A 7 11.25 -13.79 -6.89
C THR A 7 10.35 -13.03 -7.87
N GLN A 8 9.18 -12.57 -7.42
CA GLN A 8 8.26 -11.77 -8.24
C GLN A 8 8.81 -10.38 -8.58
N LEU A 9 9.69 -9.82 -7.74
CA LEU A 9 10.32 -8.51 -7.96
C LEU A 9 11.60 -8.61 -8.79
N LEU A 10 12.30 -9.74 -8.74
CA LEU A 10 13.58 -9.95 -9.45
C LEU A 10 13.39 -10.16 -10.96
N ALA A 11 12.34 -10.88 -11.37
CA ALA A 11 12.06 -11.18 -12.77
C ALA A 11 10.54 -11.19 -13.05
N PRO A 12 9.86 -10.04 -12.98
CA PRO A 12 8.43 -9.98 -13.21
C PRO A 12 8.09 -10.24 -14.68
N ASP A 13 7.22 -11.21 -14.93
CA ASP A 13 6.56 -11.33 -16.23
C ASP A 13 5.45 -10.28 -16.39
N PHE A 14 4.84 -10.23 -17.58
CA PHE A 14 3.77 -9.28 -17.88
C PHE A 14 2.57 -9.39 -16.90
N ALA A 15 2.19 -10.61 -16.50
CA ALA A 15 1.06 -10.82 -15.60
C ALA A 15 1.39 -10.35 -14.18
N VAL A 16 2.63 -10.55 -13.73
CA VAL A 16 3.15 -10.01 -12.46
C VAL A 16 3.15 -8.48 -12.49
N CYS A 17 3.64 -7.86 -13.57
CA CYS A 17 3.60 -6.41 -13.75
C CYS A 17 2.16 -5.87 -13.71
N LEU A 18 1.24 -6.48 -14.45
CA LEU A 18 -0.17 -6.07 -14.44
C LEU A 18 -0.79 -6.16 -13.05
N ARG A 19 -0.48 -7.23 -12.31
CA ARG A 19 -0.94 -7.40 -10.93
C ARG A 19 -0.35 -6.34 -10.00
N LEU A 20 0.96 -6.20 -9.96
CA LEU A 20 1.66 -5.33 -9.00
C LEU A 20 1.48 -3.84 -9.30
N LEU A 21 1.34 -3.45 -10.57
CA LEU A 21 1.26 -2.05 -10.97
C LEU A 21 -0.17 -1.53 -11.14
N LEU A 22 -1.17 -2.40 -11.27
CA LEU A 22 -2.55 -1.97 -11.51
C LEU A 22 -3.55 -2.64 -10.57
N LEU A 23 -3.66 -3.98 -10.63
CA LEU A 23 -4.74 -4.68 -9.92
C LEU A 23 -4.59 -4.61 -8.39
N SER A 24 -3.40 -4.91 -7.86
CA SER A 24 -3.13 -4.87 -6.42
C SER A 24 -3.31 -3.46 -5.86
N PRO A 25 -2.64 -2.42 -6.40
CA PRO A 25 -2.81 -1.05 -5.90
C PRO A 25 -4.27 -0.59 -5.94
N ALA A 26 -5.02 -0.88 -7.01
CA ALA A 26 -6.42 -0.49 -7.10
C ALA A 26 -7.29 -1.16 -6.04
N LEU A 27 -7.15 -2.49 -5.85
CA LEU A 27 -7.93 -3.25 -4.87
C LEU A 27 -7.57 -2.87 -3.43
N GLU A 28 -6.28 -2.78 -3.13
CA GLU A 28 -5.80 -2.46 -1.79
C GLU A 28 -6.19 -1.03 -1.38
N GLU A 29 -6.01 -0.05 -2.27
CA GLU A 29 -6.41 1.32 -1.95
C GLU A 29 -7.94 1.48 -1.88
N CYS A 30 -8.71 0.73 -2.68
CA CYS A 30 -10.16 0.69 -2.53
C CYS A 30 -10.57 0.16 -1.13
N VAL A 31 -10.03 -0.98 -0.70
CA VAL A 31 -10.36 -1.62 0.59
C VAL A 31 -9.92 -0.75 1.76
N PHE A 32 -8.65 -0.34 1.80
CA PHE A 32 -8.10 0.33 2.97
C PHE A 32 -8.46 1.81 3.02
N ARG A 33 -8.49 2.53 1.89
CA ARG A 33 -8.65 3.99 1.89
C ARG A 33 -10.11 4.36 1.70
N ALA A 34 -10.71 3.97 0.58
CA ALA A 34 -12.13 4.22 0.31
C ALA A 34 -13.08 3.41 1.21
N GLY A 35 -12.63 2.26 1.73
CA GLY A 35 -13.36 1.43 2.70
C GLY A 35 -13.04 1.79 4.15
N LEU A 36 -11.99 1.19 4.71
CA LEU A 36 -11.68 1.22 6.14
C LEU A 36 -11.42 2.64 6.67
N GLN A 37 -10.46 3.36 6.08
CA GLN A 37 -10.08 4.69 6.55
C GLN A 37 -11.24 5.67 6.40
N GLU A 38 -11.94 5.63 5.27
CA GLU A 38 -13.13 6.45 5.02
C GLU A 38 -14.23 6.21 6.05
N TRP A 39 -14.57 4.94 6.28
CA TRP A 39 -15.56 4.55 7.27
C TRP A 39 -15.19 5.09 8.64
N MET A 40 -13.94 4.90 9.10
CA MET A 40 -13.49 5.40 10.39
C MET A 40 -13.53 6.94 10.49
N MET A 41 -13.13 7.65 9.44
CA MET A 41 -13.17 9.12 9.38
C MET A 41 -14.61 9.66 9.51
N ARG A 42 -15.58 8.96 8.93
CA ARG A 42 -17.01 9.29 9.05
C ARG A 42 -17.55 9.01 10.46
N GLN A 43 -17.14 7.89 11.07
CA GLN A 43 -17.60 7.52 12.42
C GLN A 43 -17.00 8.40 13.52
N ARG A 44 -15.77 8.92 13.34
CA ARG A 44 -15.07 9.72 14.36
C ARG A 44 -14.39 10.96 13.75
N PRO A 45 -15.14 12.01 13.40
CA PRO A 45 -14.61 13.19 12.70
C PRO A 45 -13.51 13.95 13.46
N SER A 46 -13.53 13.88 14.80
CA SER A 46 -12.53 14.53 15.66
C SER A 46 -11.22 13.75 15.78
N ALA A 47 -11.22 12.43 15.50
CA ALA A 47 -10.06 11.57 15.63
C ALA A 47 -9.23 11.59 14.33
N ARG A 48 -8.44 12.64 14.12
CA ARG A 48 -7.67 12.80 12.86
C ARG A 48 -6.61 11.70 12.65
N SER A 49 -5.86 11.32 13.68
CA SER A 49 -4.77 10.34 13.55
C SER A 49 -5.23 8.88 13.58
N GLY A 50 -6.34 8.58 14.26
CA GLY A 50 -6.84 7.21 14.44
C GLY A 50 -7.07 6.44 13.12
N PRO A 51 -7.87 6.97 12.17
CA PRO A 51 -8.11 6.32 10.88
C PRO A 51 -6.83 6.10 10.07
N VAL A 52 -5.89 7.05 10.11
CA VAL A 52 -4.61 6.96 9.40
C VAL A 52 -3.78 5.80 9.95
N LEU A 53 -3.59 5.76 11.27
CA LEU A 53 -2.79 4.73 11.92
C LEU A 53 -3.41 3.34 11.76
N MET A 54 -4.73 3.22 11.90
CA MET A 54 -5.42 1.94 11.73
C MET A 54 -5.39 1.44 10.29
N SER A 55 -5.57 2.33 9.31
CA SER A 55 -5.43 1.95 7.90
C SER A 55 -4.02 1.50 7.58
N ALA A 56 -2.99 2.20 8.04
CA ALA A 56 -1.59 1.84 7.80
C ALA A 56 -1.22 0.52 8.50
N ALA A 57 -1.70 0.30 9.73
CA ALA A 57 -1.48 -0.95 10.47
C ALA A 57 -2.17 -2.13 9.77
N ALA A 58 -3.45 -2.00 9.39
CA ALA A 58 -4.18 -3.04 8.68
C ALA A 58 -3.52 -3.41 7.33
N PHE A 59 -3.03 -2.40 6.61
CA PHE A 59 -2.27 -2.58 5.38
C PHE A 59 -0.97 -3.37 5.62
N GLY A 60 -0.19 -3.03 6.65
CA GLY A 60 1.01 -3.78 7.02
C GLY A 60 0.71 -5.22 7.43
N LEU A 61 -0.37 -5.45 8.19
CA LEU A 61 -0.78 -6.79 8.61
C LEU A 61 -1.14 -7.69 7.43
N LEU A 62 -1.75 -7.16 6.36
CA LEU A 62 -2.03 -7.92 5.13
C LEU A 62 -0.75 -8.54 4.54
N HIS A 63 0.39 -7.86 4.70
CA HIS A 63 1.67 -8.27 4.13
C HIS A 63 2.44 -9.28 5.00
N LEU A 64 1.91 -9.68 6.17
CA LEU A 64 2.51 -10.75 6.97
C LEU A 64 2.56 -12.10 6.24
N GLY A 65 1.64 -12.34 5.29
CA GLY A 65 1.67 -13.51 4.42
C GLY A 65 2.92 -13.58 3.52
N SER A 66 3.58 -12.44 3.29
CA SER A 66 4.85 -12.33 2.56
C SER A 66 6.07 -12.34 3.49
N GLY A 67 5.87 -12.46 4.81
CA GLY A 67 6.89 -12.41 5.84
C GLY A 67 6.95 -11.09 6.60
N TRP A 68 7.37 -11.16 7.87
CA TRP A 68 7.36 -10.02 8.80
C TRP A 68 8.20 -8.83 8.33
N GLN A 69 9.30 -9.09 7.59
CA GLN A 69 10.16 -8.04 7.04
C GLN A 69 9.42 -7.22 5.98
N HIS A 70 8.63 -7.86 5.12
CA HIS A 70 7.80 -7.17 4.12
C HIS A 70 6.70 -6.37 4.82
N ALA A 71 6.02 -6.97 5.81
CA ALA A 71 5.01 -6.27 6.61
C ALA A 71 5.56 -4.99 7.26
N LEU A 72 6.78 -5.03 7.80
CA LEU A 72 7.44 -3.86 8.38
C LEU A 72 7.85 -2.85 7.30
N ALA A 73 8.41 -3.31 6.18
CA ALA A 73 8.85 -2.45 5.09
C ALA A 73 7.70 -1.63 4.47
N VAL A 74 6.50 -2.21 4.41
CA VAL A 74 5.33 -1.53 3.84
C VAL A 74 4.61 -0.58 4.81
N LEU A 75 4.98 -0.52 6.09
CA LEU A 75 4.34 0.40 7.03
C LEU A 75 4.59 1.87 6.67
N ALA A 76 5.82 2.21 6.29
CA ALA A 76 6.18 3.57 5.89
C ALA A 76 5.41 4.04 4.63
N PRO A 77 5.41 3.30 3.50
CA PRO A 77 4.60 3.67 2.34
C PRO A 77 3.10 3.59 2.64
N GLY A 78 2.64 2.61 3.42
CA GLY A 78 1.25 2.49 3.85
C GLY A 78 0.76 3.73 4.63
N LEU A 79 1.59 4.25 5.53
CA LEU A 79 1.35 5.49 6.26
C LEU A 79 1.35 6.72 5.34
N ALA A 80 2.30 6.81 4.40
CA ALA A 80 2.35 7.89 3.42
C ALA A 80 1.06 7.94 2.57
N LEU A 81 0.57 6.78 2.13
CA LEU A 81 -0.68 6.65 1.39
C LEU A 81 -1.91 7.02 2.24
N ALA A 82 -1.93 6.62 3.51
CA ALA A 82 -3.01 6.99 4.43
C ALA A 82 -3.07 8.51 4.70
N LEU A 83 -1.91 9.16 4.83
CA LEU A 83 -1.81 10.62 4.94
C LEU A 83 -2.23 11.32 3.64
N LEU A 84 -1.81 10.79 2.48
CA LEU A 84 -2.24 11.28 1.17
C LEU A 84 -3.76 11.20 1.03
N TYR A 85 -4.39 10.10 1.46
CA TYR A 85 -5.83 9.94 1.43
C TYR A 85 -6.52 10.92 2.38
N GLN A 86 -6.00 11.10 3.59
CA GLN A 86 -6.55 12.06 4.55
C GLN A 86 -6.61 13.48 3.97
N ARG A 87 -5.58 13.88 3.21
CA ARG A 87 -5.50 15.22 2.59
C ARG A 87 -6.31 15.34 1.30
N SER A 88 -6.20 14.35 0.40
CA SER A 88 -6.76 14.44 -0.96
C SER A 88 -8.19 13.90 -1.07
N ARG A 89 -8.59 13.01 -0.14
CA ARG A 89 -9.86 12.27 -0.16
C ARG A 89 -10.10 11.47 -1.44
N SER A 90 -9.04 11.19 -2.20
CA SER A 90 -9.10 10.46 -3.47
C SER A 90 -8.26 9.20 -3.38
N TRP A 91 -8.94 8.05 -3.38
CA TRP A 91 -8.27 6.75 -3.41
C TRP A 91 -7.55 6.51 -4.74
N THR A 92 -7.96 7.18 -5.82
CA THR A 92 -7.30 7.12 -7.14
C THR A 92 -5.88 7.68 -7.06
N TRP A 93 -5.68 8.82 -6.37
CA TRP A 93 -4.33 9.37 -6.15
C TRP A 93 -3.46 8.43 -5.32
N CYS A 94 -4.04 7.76 -4.33
CA CYS A 94 -3.36 6.73 -3.57
C CYS A 94 -2.98 5.54 -4.45
N ALA A 95 -3.88 5.05 -5.32
CA ALA A 95 -3.60 3.93 -6.21
C ALA A 95 -2.46 4.25 -7.19
N LEU A 96 -2.44 5.46 -7.76
CA LEU A 96 -1.35 5.91 -8.62
C LEU A 96 -0.01 6.00 -7.86
N ALA A 97 -0.01 6.60 -6.67
CA ALA A 97 1.19 6.71 -5.83
C ALA A 97 1.70 5.32 -5.41
N HIS A 98 0.81 4.41 -5.03
CA HIS A 98 1.15 3.03 -4.69
C HIS A 98 1.71 2.29 -5.92
N SER A 99 1.12 2.45 -7.09
CA SER A 99 1.65 1.89 -8.35
C SER A 99 3.07 2.38 -8.63
N ALA A 100 3.34 3.68 -8.40
CA ALA A 100 4.68 4.25 -8.54
C ALA A 100 5.68 3.69 -7.51
N MET A 101 5.25 3.46 -6.27
CA MET A 101 6.07 2.80 -5.24
C MET A 101 6.41 1.35 -5.63
N ASN A 102 5.45 0.61 -6.19
CA ASN A 102 5.68 -0.75 -6.67
C ASN A 102 6.62 -0.77 -7.87
N ALA A 103 6.46 0.16 -8.82
CA ALA A 103 7.40 0.33 -9.93
C ALA A 103 8.82 0.62 -9.45
N PHE A 104 8.96 1.50 -8.46
CA PHE A 104 10.26 1.77 -7.84
C PHE A 104 10.86 0.52 -7.19
N ALA A 105 10.07 -0.26 -6.45
CA ALA A 105 10.52 -1.49 -5.83
C ALA A 105 10.98 -2.53 -6.87
N ILE A 106 10.24 -2.71 -7.97
CA ILE A 106 10.63 -3.56 -9.09
C ILE A 106 11.96 -3.08 -9.68
N SER A 107 12.11 -1.79 -9.96
CA SER A 107 13.35 -1.24 -10.52
C SER A 107 14.57 -1.44 -9.61
N VAL A 108 14.40 -1.32 -8.28
CA VAL A 108 15.50 -1.52 -7.33
C VAL A 108 15.87 -2.99 -7.18
N CYS A 109 14.91 -3.90 -7.26
CA CYS A 109 15.14 -5.35 -7.13
C CYS A 109 15.54 -6.02 -8.45
N GLY A 110 15.15 -5.48 -9.60
CA GLY A 110 15.48 -6.03 -10.92
C GLY A 110 16.86 -5.64 -11.47
N LEU A 111 17.62 -4.82 -10.72
CA LEU A 111 19.04 -4.50 -10.97
C LEU A 111 19.95 -5.51 -10.27
#